data_AF-A0A1G3BXE0-F1
#
_entry.id   AF-A0A1G3BXE0-F1
#
_cell.length_a   1.000
_cell.length_b   1.000
_cell.length_c   1.000
_cell.angle_alpha   90.00
_cell.angle_beta   90.00
_cell.angle_gamma   90.00
#
_symmetry.space_group_name_H-M   'P 1'
#
loop_
_entity.id
_entity.type
_entity.pdbx_description
1 polymer ?
#
loop_
_entity_poly.entity_id
_entity_poly.type
_entity_poly.pdbx_seq_one_letter_code
_entity_poly.pdbx_strand_id
1 'polypeptide(L)'
;MTKTVECVPNFSEGRNAQKIAKIVGEIEKVKGVKLLNVESDADYNRTVVTFAGSPEAVKEAAFYAIEIAAEVIDMSKHKGEHPRIGATDVCPFVPVSNVTMDECIKIAHALAKEVGEWLGIPVYLYGEAAIAPERRLLPDIRKGEYEELPEKMKDERWKPDFGPAGFNDNVRRTGATVIGAREFLIAYNINLNTTKIEIASRIAGIIRTSGTVIRNEK
;
A
#
# COMPACT_ATOMS: atom_id res chain seq x y z
N MET A 1 15.63 -13.22 22.17
CA MET A 1 14.88 -11.95 22.19
C MET A 1 13.75 -12.05 21.18
N THR A 2 12.59 -11.45 21.44
CA THR A 2 11.41 -11.58 20.56
C THR A 2 11.57 -10.70 19.32
N LYS A 3 11.37 -11.29 18.14
CA LYS A 3 11.35 -10.59 16.86
C LYS A 3 10.01 -9.90 16.66
N THR A 4 10.02 -8.62 16.35
CA THR A 4 8.81 -7.82 16.11
C THR A 4 8.94 -7.06 14.79
N VAL A 5 7.94 -7.24 13.93
CA VAL A 5 7.73 -6.50 12.70
C VAL A 5 6.39 -5.80 12.79
N GLU A 6 6.32 -4.56 12.32
CA GLU A 6 5.08 -3.82 12.09
C GLU A 6 4.68 -3.99 10.62
N CYS A 7 3.39 -4.16 10.37
CA CYS A 7 2.80 -4.12 9.05
C CYS A 7 1.71 -3.04 9.01
N VAL A 8 1.73 -2.22 7.95
CA VAL A 8 0.87 -1.03 7.85
C VAL A 8 0.09 -0.99 6.52
N PRO A 9 -0.75 -2.00 6.20
CA PRO A 9 -1.46 -2.03 4.93
C PRO A 9 -2.46 -0.89 4.80
N ASN A 10 -2.71 -0.50 3.55
CA ASN A 10 -3.65 0.55 3.19
C ASN A 10 -4.70 -0.03 2.26
N PHE A 11 -5.95 0.04 2.68
CA PHE A 11 -7.10 -0.47 1.95
C PHE A 11 -7.89 0.66 1.34
N SER A 12 -8.33 0.48 0.09
CA SER A 12 -9.15 1.44 -0.67
C SER A 12 -10.63 1.32 -0.24
N GLU A 13 -10.89 1.58 1.03
CA GLU A 13 -12.22 1.67 1.62
C GLU A 13 -12.13 2.47 2.92
N GLY A 14 -12.90 3.56 3.04
CA GLY A 14 -12.94 4.41 4.23
C GLY A 14 -14.36 4.76 4.68
N ARG A 15 -15.39 4.18 4.04
CA ARG A 15 -16.80 4.56 4.25
C ARG A 15 -17.65 3.40 4.76
N ASN A 16 -17.43 2.20 4.23
CA ASN A 16 -18.18 1.00 4.62
C ASN A 16 -17.52 0.27 5.79
N ALA A 17 -18.01 0.55 6.99
CA ALA A 17 -17.52 -0.05 8.23
C ALA A 17 -17.60 -1.59 8.24
N GLN A 18 -18.58 -2.19 7.57
CA GLN A 18 -18.70 -3.66 7.54
C GLN A 18 -17.59 -4.30 6.72
N LYS A 19 -17.20 -3.69 5.60
CA LYS A 19 -16.06 -4.17 4.80
C LYS A 19 -14.74 -4.04 5.56
N ILE A 20 -14.54 -2.89 6.21
CA ILE A 20 -13.36 -2.63 7.03
C ILE A 20 -13.27 -3.65 8.17
N ALA A 21 -14.38 -3.89 8.87
CA ALA A 21 -14.43 -4.88 9.95
C ALA A 21 -14.14 -6.32 9.47
N LYS A 22 -14.56 -6.71 8.26
CA LYS A 22 -14.20 -8.01 7.69
C LYS A 22 -12.68 -8.14 7.48
N ILE A 23 -12.06 -7.11 6.90
CA ILE A 23 -10.60 -7.09 6.65
C ILE A 23 -9.83 -7.15 7.98
N VAL A 24 -10.18 -6.29 8.92
CA VAL A 24 -9.54 -6.23 10.25
C VAL A 24 -9.75 -7.54 11.01
N GLY A 25 -10.94 -8.14 10.91
CA GLY A 25 -11.26 -9.40 11.58
C GLY A 25 -10.36 -10.56 11.16
N GLU A 26 -9.86 -10.63 9.92
CA GLU A 26 -8.89 -11.66 9.53
C GLU A 26 -7.51 -11.45 10.18
N ILE A 27 -7.09 -10.19 10.34
CA ILE A 27 -5.83 -9.86 11.02
C ILE A 27 -5.88 -10.33 12.47
N GLU A 28 -6.99 -10.07 13.17
CA GLU A 28 -7.17 -10.42 14.58
C GLU A 28 -7.25 -11.94 14.84
N LYS A 29 -7.62 -12.74 13.83
CA LYS A 29 -7.66 -14.21 13.95
C LYS A 29 -6.27 -14.84 13.95
N VAL A 30 -5.26 -14.18 13.41
CA VAL A 30 -3.91 -14.74 13.31
C VAL A 30 -3.22 -14.69 14.67
N LYS A 31 -2.86 -15.88 15.18
CA LYS A 31 -2.14 -16.00 16.45
C LYS A 31 -0.76 -15.36 16.36
N GLY A 32 -0.39 -14.59 17.37
CA GLY A 32 0.93 -13.92 17.42
C GLY A 32 0.95 -12.56 16.73
N VAL A 33 -0.19 -12.07 16.25
CA VAL A 33 -0.38 -10.69 15.78
C VAL A 33 -1.19 -9.90 16.81
N LYS A 34 -0.83 -8.63 16.96
CA LYS A 34 -1.60 -7.64 17.72
C LYS A 34 -2.00 -6.51 16.79
N LEU A 35 -3.31 -6.28 16.66
CA LEU A 35 -3.85 -5.08 16.05
C LEU A 35 -3.50 -3.87 16.94
N LEU A 36 -2.88 -2.85 16.35
CA LEU A 36 -2.45 -1.65 17.06
C LEU A 36 -3.35 -0.46 16.76
N ASN A 37 -3.78 -0.32 15.51
CA ASN A 37 -4.59 0.83 15.09
C ASN A 37 -5.38 0.54 13.81
N VAL A 38 -6.52 1.24 13.65
CA VAL A 38 -7.33 1.28 12.43
C VAL A 38 -7.77 2.73 12.22
N GLU A 39 -7.23 3.37 11.19
CA GLU A 39 -7.52 4.77 10.85
C GLU A 39 -8.22 4.83 9.50
N SER A 40 -9.52 5.10 9.52
CA SER A 40 -10.35 5.26 8.33
C SER A 40 -10.64 6.74 8.06
N ASP A 41 -10.53 7.13 6.80
CA ASP A 41 -10.86 8.47 6.33
C ASP A 41 -11.85 8.38 5.16
N ALA A 42 -13.01 9.02 5.33
CA ALA A 42 -14.12 8.95 4.38
C ALA A 42 -13.89 9.78 3.11
N ASP A 43 -13.13 10.87 3.20
CA ASP A 43 -12.83 11.77 2.08
C ASP A 43 -11.75 11.15 1.20
N TYR A 44 -10.69 10.64 1.84
CA TYR A 44 -9.67 9.82 1.19
C TYR A 44 -10.20 8.48 0.71
N ASN A 45 -11.32 8.01 1.28
CA ASN A 45 -11.90 6.69 1.08
C ASN A 45 -10.85 5.58 1.22
N ARG A 46 -10.09 5.66 2.31
CA ARG A 46 -8.92 4.83 2.61
C ARG A 46 -8.93 4.46 4.09
N THR A 47 -8.49 3.25 4.39
CA THR A 47 -8.21 2.81 5.75
C THR A 47 -6.77 2.36 5.87
N VAL A 48 -6.06 2.89 6.86
CA VAL A 48 -4.73 2.44 7.28
C VAL A 48 -4.91 1.52 8.48
N VAL A 49 -4.41 0.30 8.38
CA VAL A 49 -4.41 -0.64 9.50
C VAL A 49 -2.98 -0.85 9.95
N THR A 50 -2.73 -0.81 11.24
CA THR A 50 -1.41 -1.05 11.84
C THR A 50 -1.49 -2.26 12.76
N PHE A 51 -0.63 -3.24 12.54
CA PHE A 51 -0.49 -4.40 13.42
C PHE A 51 0.96 -4.85 13.52
N ALA A 52 1.30 -5.57 14.58
CA ALA A 52 2.66 -6.05 14.81
C ALA A 52 2.68 -7.46 15.39
N GLY A 53 3.77 -8.19 15.15
CA GLY A 53 3.93 -9.58 15.58
C GLY A 53 5.27 -10.17 15.12
N SER A 54 5.39 -11.50 15.18
CA SER A 54 6.55 -12.18 14.58
C SER A 54 6.50 -12.05 13.05
N PRO A 55 7.66 -12.09 12.35
CA PRO A 55 7.72 -11.95 10.89
C PRO A 55 6.73 -12.86 10.13
N GLU A 56 6.60 -14.11 10.55
CA GLU A 56 5.74 -15.11 9.92
C GLU A 56 4.25 -14.80 10.16
N ALA A 57 3.90 -14.45 11.40
CA ALA A 57 2.51 -14.17 11.78
C ALA A 57 2.01 -12.88 11.10
N VAL A 58 2.83 -11.84 11.00
CA VAL A 58 2.43 -10.61 10.30
C VAL A 58 2.29 -10.82 8.79
N LYS A 59 3.13 -11.67 8.18
CA LYS A 59 3.00 -12.04 6.77
C LYS A 59 1.69 -12.77 6.52
N GLU A 60 1.36 -13.74 7.38
CA GLU A 60 0.11 -14.49 7.30
C GLU A 60 -1.12 -13.58 7.47
N ALA A 61 -1.13 -12.70 8.47
CA ALA A 61 -2.21 -11.73 8.66
C ALA A 61 -2.36 -10.77 7.47
N ALA A 62 -1.25 -10.30 6.90
CA ALA A 62 -1.26 -9.47 5.70
C ALA A 62 -1.88 -10.20 4.50
N PHE A 63 -1.55 -11.49 4.30
CA PHE A 63 -2.13 -12.29 3.22
C PHE A 63 -3.65 -12.40 3.33
N TYR A 64 -4.19 -12.81 4.49
CA TYR A 64 -5.64 -12.92 4.68
C TYR A 64 -6.36 -11.57 4.59
N ALA A 65 -5.73 -10.50 5.07
CA ALA A 65 -6.29 -9.15 4.94
C ALA A 65 -6.38 -8.72 3.46
N ILE A 66 -5.35 -9.02 2.65
CA ILE A 66 -5.34 -8.75 1.21
C ILE A 66 -6.39 -9.58 0.48
N GLU A 67 -6.52 -10.86 0.82
CA GLU A 67 -7.53 -11.78 0.27
C GLU A 67 -8.94 -11.25 0.50
N ILE A 68 -9.30 -10.95 1.76
CA ILE A 68 -10.63 -10.42 2.07
C ILE A 68 -10.84 -9.02 1.48
N ALA A 69 -9.82 -8.16 1.46
CA ALA A 69 -9.92 -6.87 0.77
C ALA A 69 -10.23 -7.04 -0.72
N ALA A 70 -9.57 -8.00 -1.37
CA ALA A 70 -9.82 -8.34 -2.76
C ALA A 70 -11.23 -8.86 -2.97
N GLU A 71 -11.85 -9.55 -2.02
CA GLU A 71 -13.25 -10.00 -2.09
C GLU A 71 -14.26 -8.86 -1.94
N VAL A 72 -14.07 -7.99 -0.95
CA VAL A 72 -15.11 -7.04 -0.51
C VAL A 72 -15.00 -5.65 -1.15
N ILE A 73 -13.86 -5.32 -1.75
CA ILE A 73 -13.61 -4.05 -2.44
C ILE A 73 -13.62 -4.28 -3.96
N ASP A 74 -14.36 -3.43 -4.67
CA ASP A 74 -14.42 -3.41 -6.15
C ASP A 74 -13.83 -2.09 -6.63
N MET A 75 -12.57 -2.13 -7.07
CA MET A 75 -11.82 -0.96 -7.51
C MET A 75 -12.45 -0.25 -8.71
N SER A 76 -13.20 -0.96 -9.55
CA SER A 76 -13.91 -0.34 -10.68
C SER A 76 -15.02 0.63 -10.25
N LYS A 77 -15.39 0.61 -8.97
CA LYS A 77 -16.38 1.50 -8.36
C LYS A 77 -15.77 2.42 -7.30
N HIS A 78 -14.48 2.24 -6.97
CA HIS A 78 -13.82 3.02 -5.93
C HIS A 78 -13.43 4.41 -6.45
N LYS A 79 -13.74 5.43 -5.65
CA LYS A 79 -13.26 6.81 -5.81
C LYS A 79 -12.97 7.40 -4.44
N GLY A 80 -11.87 8.14 -4.32
CA GLY A 80 -11.43 8.85 -3.12
C GLY A 80 -10.38 9.89 -3.47
N GLU A 81 -10.11 10.83 -2.57
CA GLU A 81 -9.13 11.90 -2.83
C GLU A 81 -7.67 11.43 -2.70
N HIS A 82 -7.45 10.26 -2.09
CA HIS A 82 -6.11 9.72 -1.91
C HIS A 82 -5.69 8.84 -3.11
N PRO A 83 -4.50 9.07 -3.71
CA PRO A 83 -4.00 8.26 -4.80
C PRO A 83 -3.92 6.78 -4.43
N ARG A 84 -4.43 5.91 -5.30
CA ARG A 84 -4.50 4.46 -5.06
C ARG A 84 -4.42 3.66 -6.34
N ILE A 85 -3.88 2.44 -6.28
CA ILE A 85 -3.85 1.53 -7.43
C ILE A 85 -4.57 0.20 -7.19
N GLY A 86 -5.02 -0.11 -5.97
CA GLY A 86 -5.70 -1.38 -5.70
C GLY A 86 -6.52 -1.42 -4.42
N ALA A 87 -7.29 -2.50 -4.27
CA ALA A 87 -8.13 -2.79 -3.11
C ALA A 87 -7.29 -2.81 -1.83
N THR A 88 -6.14 -3.50 -1.89
CA THR A 88 -4.99 -3.20 -1.05
C THR A 88 -3.98 -2.44 -1.89
N ASP A 89 -3.75 -1.19 -1.53
CA ASP A 89 -2.95 -0.25 -2.31
C ASP A 89 -1.46 -0.39 -1.98
N VAL A 90 -1.08 -0.37 -0.70
CA VAL A 90 0.29 -0.69 -0.25
C VAL A 90 0.26 -1.50 1.04
N CYS A 91 1.22 -2.42 1.20
CA CYS A 91 1.40 -3.26 2.38
C CYS A 91 2.91 -3.33 2.75
N PRO A 92 3.41 -2.36 3.53
CA PRO A 92 4.79 -2.34 3.99
C PRO A 92 5.02 -3.17 5.26
N PHE A 93 6.23 -3.70 5.38
CA PHE A 93 6.81 -4.23 6.60
C PHE A 93 7.90 -3.30 7.15
N VAL A 94 7.91 -3.10 8.46
CA VAL A 94 8.83 -2.21 9.15
C VAL A 94 9.52 -2.98 10.30
N PRO A 95 10.86 -3.00 10.37
CA PRO A 95 11.56 -3.65 11.47
C PRO A 95 11.35 -2.85 12.78
N VAL A 96 10.85 -3.51 13.83
CA VAL A 96 10.59 -2.86 15.14
C VAL A 96 11.62 -3.27 16.19
N SER A 97 11.80 -4.58 16.38
CA SER A 97 12.68 -5.08 17.44
C SER A 97 13.29 -6.42 17.06
N ASN A 98 14.62 -6.51 17.14
CA ASN A 98 15.41 -7.72 16.87
C ASN A 98 15.18 -8.31 15.47
N VAL A 99 14.79 -7.48 14.50
CA VAL A 99 14.56 -7.87 13.10
C VAL A 99 15.33 -6.93 12.21
N THR A 100 16.02 -7.47 11.21
CA THR A 100 16.75 -6.65 10.22
C THR A 100 15.84 -6.22 9.07
N MET A 101 16.28 -5.22 8.31
CA MET A 101 15.61 -4.85 7.06
C MET A 101 15.59 -6.02 6.06
N ASP A 102 16.67 -6.80 5.96
CA ASP A 102 16.74 -7.98 5.09
C ASP A 102 15.67 -9.02 5.42
N GLU A 103 15.34 -9.21 6.70
CA GLU A 103 14.25 -10.09 7.12
C GLU A 103 12.89 -9.53 6.69
N CYS A 104 12.68 -8.21 6.77
CA CYS A 104 11.48 -7.55 6.27
C CYS A 104 11.37 -7.66 4.73
N ILE A 105 12.47 -7.56 4.00
CA ILE A 105 12.52 -7.77 2.55
C ILE A 105 12.12 -9.20 2.20
N LYS A 106 12.64 -10.20 2.92
CA LYS A 106 12.32 -11.61 2.70
C LYS A 106 10.82 -11.90 2.87
N ILE A 107 10.20 -11.39 3.92
CA ILE A 107 8.75 -11.58 4.11
C ILE A 107 7.92 -10.79 3.09
N ALA A 108 8.38 -9.59 2.67
CA ALA A 108 7.75 -8.82 1.61
C ALA A 108 7.74 -9.58 0.28
N HIS A 109 8.87 -10.17 -0.10
CA HIS A 109 8.99 -11.00 -1.31
C HIS A 109 8.12 -12.27 -1.22
N ALA A 110 8.12 -12.94 -0.06
CA ALA A 110 7.30 -14.12 0.15
C ALA A 110 5.79 -13.80 0.03
N LEU A 111 5.33 -12.73 0.68
CA LEU A 111 3.94 -12.27 0.57
C LEU A 111 3.61 -11.88 -0.87
N ALA A 112 4.49 -11.12 -1.54
CA ALA A 112 4.28 -10.67 -2.91
C ALA A 112 4.09 -11.84 -3.88
N LYS A 113 4.92 -12.87 -3.74
CA LYS A 113 4.78 -14.11 -4.51
C LYS A 113 3.45 -14.80 -4.23
N GLU A 114 3.10 -15.00 -2.95
CA GLU A 114 1.85 -15.66 -2.57
C GLU A 114 0.62 -14.90 -3.07
N VAL A 115 0.58 -13.58 -2.92
CA VAL A 115 -0.51 -12.74 -3.43
C VAL A 115 -0.62 -12.81 -4.96
N GLY A 116 0.52 -12.78 -5.65
CA GLY A 116 0.55 -12.89 -7.11
C GLY A 116 0.07 -14.25 -7.62
N GLU A 117 0.53 -15.33 -7.00
CA GLU A 117 0.23 -16.71 -7.42
C GLU A 117 -1.17 -17.17 -7.02
N TRP A 118 -1.56 -16.95 -5.76
CA TRP A 118 -2.81 -17.51 -5.22
C TRP A 118 -4.01 -16.60 -5.41
N LEU A 119 -3.84 -15.28 -5.34
CA LEU A 119 -4.94 -14.32 -5.47
C LEU A 119 -5.07 -13.76 -6.90
N GLY A 120 -4.07 -14.01 -7.76
CA GLY A 120 -4.04 -13.50 -9.13
C GLY A 120 -4.04 -11.98 -9.20
N ILE A 121 -3.38 -11.32 -8.25
CA ILE A 121 -3.28 -9.86 -8.14
C ILE A 121 -1.88 -9.44 -8.64
N PRO A 122 -1.76 -8.44 -9.52
CA PRO A 122 -0.47 -7.87 -9.91
C PRO A 122 0.20 -7.23 -8.69
N VAL A 123 1.44 -7.63 -8.40
CA VAL A 123 2.20 -7.10 -7.27
C VAL A 123 3.44 -6.36 -7.74
N TYR A 124 3.66 -5.17 -7.16
CA TYR A 124 4.90 -4.41 -7.31
C TYR A 124 5.64 -4.34 -5.98
N LEU A 125 6.94 -4.62 -5.99
CA LEU A 125 7.83 -4.47 -4.85
C LEU A 125 8.39 -3.05 -4.79
N TYR A 126 8.34 -2.42 -3.61
CA TYR A 126 8.82 -1.05 -3.40
C TYR A 126 9.73 -0.89 -2.18
N GLY A 127 10.30 0.31 -2.02
CA GLY A 127 11.16 0.66 -0.90
C GLY A 127 12.46 -0.15 -0.94
N GLU A 128 12.88 -0.66 0.21
CA GLU A 128 14.08 -1.51 0.32
C GLU A 128 13.86 -2.89 -0.32
N ALA A 129 12.63 -3.28 -0.61
CA ALA A 129 12.31 -4.54 -1.26
C ALA A 129 12.24 -4.44 -2.80
N ALA A 130 12.35 -3.23 -3.36
CA ALA A 130 12.26 -2.99 -4.80
C ALA A 130 13.35 -3.75 -5.57
N ILE A 131 12.96 -4.45 -6.65
CA ILE A 131 13.93 -5.14 -7.53
C ILE A 131 14.41 -4.26 -8.70
N ALA A 132 13.69 -3.17 -8.98
CA ALA A 132 14.02 -2.21 -10.02
C ALA A 132 14.09 -0.80 -9.40
N PRO A 133 15.10 0.01 -9.77
CA PRO A 133 15.34 1.32 -9.14
C PRO A 133 14.15 2.28 -9.29
N GLU A 134 13.44 2.24 -10.41
CA GLU A 134 12.25 3.04 -10.70
C GLU A 134 11.03 2.69 -9.83
N ARG A 135 11.07 1.57 -9.09
CA ARG A 135 10.01 1.13 -8.17
C ARG A 135 10.31 1.46 -6.71
N ARG A 136 11.47 2.09 -6.42
CA ARG A 136 11.84 2.39 -5.02
C ARG A 136 10.84 3.33 -4.36
N LEU A 137 10.34 4.32 -5.09
CA LEU A 137 9.39 5.31 -4.59
C LEU A 137 7.94 4.90 -4.91
N LEU A 138 7.11 4.79 -3.87
CA LEU A 138 5.69 4.48 -4.00
C LEU A 138 4.93 5.43 -4.95
N PRO A 139 5.17 6.76 -4.97
CA PRO A 139 4.53 7.66 -5.92
C PRO A 139 4.82 7.33 -7.40
N ASP A 140 5.99 6.79 -7.72
CA ASP A 140 6.33 6.42 -9.10
C ASP A 140 5.51 5.19 -9.55
N ILE A 141 5.31 4.23 -8.65
CA ILE A 141 4.42 3.09 -8.89
C ILE A 141 2.96 3.54 -8.95
N ARG A 142 2.54 4.51 -8.14
CA ARG A 142 1.16 5.04 -8.13
C ARG A 142 0.87 6.08 -9.19
N LYS A 143 1.86 6.50 -10.00
CA LYS A 143 1.64 7.50 -11.04
C LYS A 143 0.56 7.02 -12.01
N GLY A 144 -0.48 7.84 -12.17
CA GLY A 144 -1.65 7.53 -12.98
C GLY A 144 -2.76 6.75 -12.27
N GLU A 145 -2.51 6.34 -11.02
CA GLU A 145 -3.47 5.63 -10.16
C GLU A 145 -4.04 4.35 -10.80
N TYR A 146 -5.21 3.90 -10.33
CA TYR A 146 -5.92 2.74 -10.86
C TYR A 146 -6.32 2.93 -12.33
N GLU A 147 -6.70 4.14 -12.72
CA GLU A 147 -7.22 4.46 -14.06
C GLU A 147 -6.17 4.24 -15.16
N GLU A 148 -4.88 4.48 -14.90
CA GLU A 148 -3.81 4.25 -15.87
C GLU A 148 -3.20 2.84 -15.80
N LEU A 149 -3.61 1.97 -14.86
CA LEU A 149 -3.10 0.59 -14.78
C LEU A 149 -3.19 -0.19 -16.11
N PRO A 150 -4.29 -0.14 -16.88
CA PRO A 150 -4.38 -0.88 -18.14
C PRO A 150 -3.30 -0.48 -19.16
N GLU A 151 -2.96 0.81 -19.23
CA GLU A 151 -1.91 1.30 -20.13
C GLU A 151 -0.52 1.06 -19.55
N LYS A 152 -0.36 1.27 -18.25
CA LYS A 152 0.90 1.04 -17.52
C LYS A 152 1.38 -0.40 -17.68
N MET A 153 0.50 -1.39 -17.55
CA MET A 153 0.85 -2.81 -17.65
C MET A 153 1.26 -3.25 -19.07
N LYS A 154 1.04 -2.43 -20.11
CA LYS A 154 1.56 -2.70 -21.47
C LYS A 154 3.02 -2.33 -21.64
N ASP A 155 3.57 -1.49 -20.76
CA ASP A 155 4.98 -1.13 -20.76
C ASP A 155 5.79 -2.20 -20.01
N GLU A 156 6.73 -2.84 -20.69
CA GLU A 156 7.61 -3.87 -20.09
C GLU A 156 8.34 -3.36 -18.84
N ARG A 157 8.64 -2.05 -18.75
CA ARG A 157 9.25 -1.44 -17.55
C ARG A 157 8.35 -1.55 -16.32
N TRP A 158 7.04 -1.60 -16.53
CA TRP A 158 6.02 -1.69 -15.51
C TRP A 158 5.34 -3.06 -15.44
N LYS A 159 5.98 -4.11 -15.98
CA LYS A 159 5.56 -5.48 -15.75
C LYS A 159 5.59 -5.81 -14.24
N PRO A 160 4.50 -6.29 -13.63
CA PRO A 160 4.45 -6.66 -12.21
C PRO A 160 5.58 -7.62 -11.82
N ASP A 161 6.08 -7.52 -10.60
CA ASP A 161 7.10 -8.43 -10.05
C ASP A 161 6.55 -9.83 -9.84
N PHE A 162 5.28 -9.91 -9.44
CA PHE A 162 4.52 -11.16 -9.30
C PHE A 162 3.08 -10.98 -9.79
N GLY A 163 2.42 -12.11 -10.08
CA GLY A 163 1.05 -12.13 -10.55
C GLY A 163 0.88 -11.79 -12.05
N PRO A 164 -0.36 -11.58 -12.50
CA PRO A 164 -0.65 -11.40 -13.92
C PRO A 164 -0.14 -10.06 -14.46
N ALA A 165 0.49 -10.10 -15.63
CA ALA A 165 0.99 -8.92 -16.34
C ALA A 165 -0.05 -8.24 -17.26
N GLY A 166 -1.34 -8.59 -17.14
CA GLY A 166 -2.41 -8.02 -17.97
C GLY A 166 -3.64 -7.62 -17.16
N PHE A 167 -4.36 -6.61 -17.66
CA PHE A 167 -5.58 -6.08 -17.04
C PHE A 167 -6.81 -6.96 -17.36
N ASN A 168 -6.91 -8.11 -16.66
CA ASN A 168 -8.04 -9.03 -16.76
C ASN A 168 -9.19 -8.65 -15.79
N ASP A 169 -10.28 -9.44 -15.75
CA ASP A 169 -11.43 -9.15 -14.88
C ASP A 169 -11.09 -9.13 -13.38
N ASN A 170 -10.16 -9.98 -12.93
CA ASN A 170 -9.71 -9.97 -11.55
C ASN A 170 -8.92 -8.69 -11.24
N VAL A 171 -8.00 -8.29 -12.13
CA VAL A 171 -7.25 -7.03 -12.02
C VAL A 171 -8.19 -5.82 -12.09
N ARG A 172 -9.25 -5.86 -12.92
CA ARG A 172 -10.27 -4.81 -12.95
C ARG A 172 -10.92 -4.63 -11.58
N ARG A 173 -11.21 -5.71 -10.86
CA ARG A 173 -11.87 -5.67 -9.55
C ARG A 173 -10.90 -5.32 -8.42
N THR A 174 -9.67 -5.80 -8.47
CA THR A 174 -8.71 -5.71 -7.35
C THR A 174 -7.66 -4.62 -7.52
N GLY A 175 -7.40 -4.17 -8.75
CA GLY A 175 -6.28 -3.30 -9.10
C GLY A 175 -4.94 -4.02 -8.99
N ALA A 176 -3.91 -3.31 -8.51
CA ALA A 176 -2.60 -3.85 -8.21
C ALA A 176 -2.22 -3.56 -6.75
N THR A 177 -1.36 -4.38 -6.15
CA THR A 177 -0.91 -4.19 -4.76
C THR A 177 0.58 -3.90 -4.71
N VAL A 178 0.98 -2.88 -3.94
CA VAL A 178 2.39 -2.60 -3.68
C VAL A 178 2.82 -3.23 -2.36
N ILE A 179 3.85 -4.07 -2.35
CA ILE A 179 4.36 -4.71 -1.13
C ILE A 179 5.81 -4.29 -0.95
N GLY A 180 6.26 -4.05 0.28
CA GLY A 180 7.66 -3.71 0.47
C GLY A 180 8.13 -3.70 1.90
N ALA A 181 9.38 -3.27 2.07
CA ALA A 181 10.00 -3.06 3.36
C ALA A 181 10.57 -1.64 3.41
N ARG A 182 10.43 -0.99 4.57
CA ARG A 182 10.94 0.37 4.78
C ARG A 182 11.17 0.67 6.24
N GLU A 183 11.92 1.73 6.50
CA GLU A 183 12.01 2.35 7.82
C GLU A 183 10.66 2.92 8.26
N PHE A 184 10.56 3.25 9.55
CA PHE A 184 9.40 3.98 10.10
C PHE A 184 9.12 5.24 9.29
N LEU A 185 7.83 5.48 9.03
CA LEU A 185 7.34 6.69 8.38
C LEU A 185 6.32 7.32 9.29
N ILE A 186 6.52 8.60 9.57
CA ILE A 186 5.61 9.38 10.39
C ILE A 186 4.74 10.20 9.43
N ALA A 187 3.45 9.90 9.38
CA ALA A 187 2.48 10.73 8.67
C ALA A 187 2.23 11.98 9.54
N TYR A 188 2.69 13.14 9.06
CA TYR A 188 2.59 14.41 9.78
C TYR A 188 1.85 15.45 8.95
N ASN A 189 0.63 15.79 9.39
CA ASN A 189 -0.21 16.81 8.75
C ASN A 189 -0.07 18.14 9.50
N ILE A 190 0.07 19.24 8.77
CA ILE A 190 0.13 20.59 9.32
C ILE A 190 -1.12 21.35 8.87
N ASN A 191 -1.97 21.69 9.83
CA ASN A 191 -3.15 22.50 9.57
C ASN A 191 -2.75 23.96 9.37
N LEU A 192 -3.14 24.55 8.25
CA LEU A 192 -2.89 25.95 7.93
C LEU A 192 -4.18 26.75 8.05
N ASN A 193 -4.13 27.92 8.69
CA ASN A 193 -5.28 28.82 8.81
C ASN A 193 -5.50 29.61 7.50
N THR A 194 -5.75 28.90 6.41
CA THR A 194 -6.03 29.45 5.07
C THR A 194 -6.83 28.44 4.25
N THR A 195 -7.71 28.93 3.39
CA THR A 195 -8.43 28.12 2.40
C THR A 195 -7.73 28.07 1.05
N LYS A 196 -6.62 28.82 0.86
CA LYS A 196 -5.87 28.91 -0.40
C LYS A 196 -4.90 27.73 -0.54
N ILE A 197 -5.23 26.78 -1.41
CA ILE A 197 -4.43 25.58 -1.69
C ILE A 197 -3.03 25.95 -2.19
N GLU A 198 -2.89 27.04 -2.95
CA GLU A 198 -1.61 27.47 -3.51
C GLU A 198 -0.58 27.78 -2.41
N ILE A 199 -1.03 28.30 -1.26
CA ILE A 199 -0.17 28.56 -0.10
C ILE A 199 0.33 27.23 0.48
N ALA A 200 -0.57 26.26 0.67
CA ALA A 200 -0.23 24.94 1.18
C ALA A 200 0.74 24.21 0.25
N SER A 201 0.49 24.23 -1.07
CA SER A 201 1.35 23.62 -2.08
C SER A 201 2.74 24.25 -2.11
N ARG A 202 2.84 25.58 -1.98
CA ARG A 202 4.14 26.27 -1.93
C ARG A 202 4.95 25.89 -0.70
N ILE A 203 4.31 25.85 0.48
CA ILE A 203 4.97 25.43 1.72
C ILE A 203 5.43 23.97 1.63
N ALA A 204 4.56 23.07 1.15
CA ALA A 204 4.91 21.67 0.95
C ALA A 204 6.08 21.48 -0.02
N GLY A 205 6.13 22.29 -1.09
CA GLY A 205 7.24 22.29 -2.05
C GLY A 205 8.57 22.75 -1.49
N ILE A 206 8.57 23.60 -0.44
CA ILE A 206 9.79 24.03 0.26
C ILE A 206 10.27 22.96 1.25
N ILE A 207 9.34 22.30 1.95
CA ILE A 207 9.66 21.34 3.02
C ILE A 207 10.12 19.99 2.46
N ARG A 208 9.51 19.50 1.38
CA ARG A 208 9.79 18.15 0.87
C ARG A 208 11.18 18.06 0.24
N THR A 209 11.86 16.94 0.44
CA THR A 209 13.21 16.66 -0.10
C THR A 209 13.28 16.80 -1.64
N SER A 210 12.18 16.50 -2.34
CA SER A 210 12.11 16.64 -3.81
C SER A 210 12.01 18.09 -4.30
N GLY A 211 11.87 19.09 -3.41
CA GLY A 211 11.77 20.49 -3.77
C GLY A 211 10.47 20.84 -4.51
N THR A 212 10.36 22.06 -5.06
CA THR A 212 9.14 22.50 -5.76
C THR A 212 9.09 21.92 -7.17
N VAL A 213 7.93 21.39 -7.62
CA VAL A 213 7.77 21.02 -9.04
C VAL A 213 7.72 22.32 -9.85
N ILE A 214 8.78 22.60 -10.59
CA ILE A 214 8.77 23.68 -11.58
C ILE A 214 8.03 23.15 -12.80
N ARG A 215 6.77 23.56 -12.99
CA ARG A 215 6.09 23.37 -14.28
C ARG A 215 6.71 24.37 -15.25
N ASN A 216 7.58 23.89 -16.13
CA ASN A 216 7.96 24.65 -17.32
C ASN A 216 6.75 24.66 -18.25
N GLU A 217 5.98 25.74 -18.21
CA GLU A 217 5.02 26.05 -19.26
C GLU A 217 5.82 26.31 -20.54
N LYS A 218 5.59 25.48 -21.56
CA LYS A 218 5.98 25.75 -22.94
C LYS A 218 4.81 26.41 -23.65
#